data_AF-A0A959FDA6-F1
#
_entry.id   AF-A0A959FDA6-F1
#
_cell.length_a   1.000
_cell.length_b   1.000
_cell.length_c   1.000
_cell.angle_alpha   90.00
_cell.angle_beta   90.00
_cell.angle_gamma   90.00
#
_symmetry.space_group_name_H-M   'P 1'
#
loop_
_entity.id
_entity.type
_entity.pdbx_description
1 polymer ?
#
loop_
_entity_poly.entity_id
_entity_poly.type
_entity_poly.pdbx_seq_one_letter_code
_entity_poly.pdbx_strand_id
1 'polypeptide(L)'
;LSSTIVGIWYWCTDQVIVQRVLTAKNIKEGRRGSIFGAFLKLMPVFLFLIPGVIALVLKQRGQLEWDDPDQAFPSLMMSILPAGLRGLVAAGLMAALMSSLASVFNSCSTLFTVDIYKKIRPESTEKTLVRVGRIATTVVVLLGIAWVPIIAKLAGGSLYNYLQNVQSYIAPPITAVFLLGIFSSRINANGALVTLFSGLAIAAVRLVLEVFKESLAPGSLLFNIADMNFLKFSSFFFLYCVAATILVSLFTAAPVKAKLAGLTFGTISAEDKAGNRASYTWVDIVASLFIVAIVIFIMIYFS
;
A
#
# COMPACT_ATOMS: atom_id res chain seq x y z
N LEU A 1 2.24 -13.07 -8.25
CA LEU A 1 0.99 -12.36 -8.62
C LEU A 1 0.54 -11.41 -7.52
N SER A 2 0.24 -11.89 -6.31
CA SER A 2 -0.23 -11.06 -5.18
C SER A 2 0.73 -9.94 -4.79
N SER A 3 2.04 -10.21 -4.79
CA SER A 3 3.07 -9.18 -4.56
C SER A 3 2.99 -8.02 -5.56
N THR A 4 2.76 -8.31 -6.84
CA THR A 4 2.59 -7.29 -7.89
C THR A 4 1.30 -6.50 -7.70
N ILE A 5 0.20 -7.16 -7.32
CA ILE A 5 -1.10 -6.50 -7.07
C ILE A 5 -0.96 -5.49 -5.93
N VAL A 6 -0.44 -5.93 -4.79
CA VAL A 6 -0.21 -5.06 -3.62
C VAL A 6 0.81 -3.96 -3.96
N GLY A 7 1.83 -4.28 -4.75
CA GLY A 7 2.81 -3.30 -5.22
C GLY A 7 2.19 -2.17 -6.06
N ILE A 8 1.34 -2.50 -7.03
CA ILE A 8 0.66 -1.49 -7.85
C ILE A 8 -0.25 -0.62 -7.00
N TRP A 9 -1.04 -1.23 -6.11
CA TRP A 9 -1.86 -0.46 -5.16
C TRP A 9 -1.00 0.50 -4.34
N TYR A 10 0.05 -0.02 -3.70
CA TYR A 10 0.91 0.76 -2.81
C TYR A 10 1.62 1.89 -3.57
N TRP A 11 2.26 1.62 -4.70
CA TRP A 11 3.09 2.63 -5.39
C TRP A 11 2.31 3.58 -6.30
N CYS A 12 1.17 3.15 -6.84
CA CYS A 12 0.42 3.92 -7.83
C CYS A 12 -0.87 4.53 -7.29
N THR A 13 -1.38 4.06 -6.15
CA THR A 13 -2.67 4.53 -5.61
C THR A 13 -2.58 5.07 -4.19
N ASP A 14 -1.51 4.77 -3.44
CA ASP A 14 -1.30 5.37 -2.11
C ASP A 14 -1.04 6.87 -2.23
N GLN A 15 -1.89 7.64 -1.56
CA GLN A 15 -1.88 9.09 -1.62
C GLN A 15 -0.55 9.70 -1.15
N VAL A 16 0.10 9.13 -0.14
CA VAL A 16 1.37 9.65 0.39
C VAL A 16 2.46 9.60 -0.68
N ILE A 17 2.47 8.52 -1.46
CA ILE A 17 3.48 8.27 -2.47
C ILE A 17 3.18 9.06 -3.74
N VAL A 18 1.93 9.00 -4.21
CA VAL A 18 1.50 9.72 -5.40
C VAL A 18 1.70 11.22 -5.24
N GLN A 19 1.37 11.80 -4.07
CA GLN A 19 1.58 13.22 -3.82
C GLN A 19 3.05 13.65 -3.94
N ARG A 20 4.01 12.81 -3.52
CA ARG A 20 5.45 13.12 -3.65
C ARG A 20 5.90 13.19 -5.11
N VAL A 21 5.29 12.40 -5.99
CA VAL A 21 5.57 12.45 -7.43
C VAL A 21 4.90 13.67 -8.06
N LEU A 22 3.68 14.00 -7.63
CA LEU A 22 2.93 15.16 -8.13
C LEU A 22 3.53 16.51 -7.71
N THR A 23 4.30 16.55 -6.62
CA THR A 23 5.05 17.75 -6.20
C THR A 23 6.39 17.93 -6.93
N ALA A 24 6.77 16.99 -7.80
CA ALA A 24 7.98 17.12 -8.60
C ALA A 24 7.86 18.29 -9.60
N LYS A 25 8.99 18.93 -9.90
CA LYS A 25 9.05 20.10 -10.79
C LYS A 25 8.46 19.83 -12.19
N ASN A 26 8.63 18.61 -12.70
CA ASN A 26 8.13 18.18 -13.99
C ASN A 26 8.15 16.64 -14.08
N ILE A 27 7.57 16.08 -15.16
CA ILE A 27 7.47 14.63 -15.39
C ILE A 27 8.84 13.94 -15.40
N LYS A 28 9.88 14.60 -15.93
CA LYS A 28 11.24 14.03 -15.99
C LYS A 28 11.84 13.84 -14.60
N GLU A 29 11.76 14.87 -13.75
CA GLU A 29 12.24 14.78 -12.36
C GLU A 29 11.38 13.82 -11.53
N GLY A 30 10.06 13.81 -11.72
CA GLY A 30 9.17 12.84 -11.08
C GLY A 30 9.53 11.39 -11.44
N ARG A 31 9.80 11.12 -12.73
CA ARG A 31 10.25 9.80 -13.20
C ARG A 31 11.60 9.40 -12.62
N ARG A 32 12.58 10.30 -12.66
CA ARG A 32 13.93 10.03 -12.12
C ARG A 32 13.90 9.80 -10.62
N GLY A 33 13.09 10.58 -9.89
CA GLY A 33 12.81 10.37 -8.48
C GLY A 33 12.23 8.98 -8.20
N SER A 34 11.26 8.53 -9.00
CA SER A 34 10.69 7.17 -8.88
C SER A 34 11.71 6.07 -9.18
N ILE A 35 12.54 6.21 -10.23
CA ILE A 35 13.59 5.24 -10.56
C ILE A 35 14.64 5.17 -9.44
N PHE A 36 15.07 6.32 -8.94
CA PHE A 36 16.00 6.40 -7.81
C PHE A 36 15.39 5.78 -6.54
N GLY A 37 14.12 6.05 -6.26
CA GLY A 37 13.38 5.41 -5.17
C GLY A 37 13.33 3.88 -5.31
N ALA A 38 13.16 3.37 -6.53
CA ALA A 38 13.18 1.93 -6.79
C ALA A 38 14.56 1.30 -6.51
N PHE A 39 15.67 1.98 -6.87
CA PHE A 39 17.01 1.54 -6.47
C PHE A 39 17.18 1.50 -4.95
N LEU A 40 16.78 2.57 -4.26
CA LEU A 40 16.85 2.61 -2.80
C LEU A 40 16.01 1.52 -2.15
N LYS A 41 14.94 1.05 -2.80
CA LYS A 41 14.09 -0.03 -2.30
C LYS A 41 14.73 -1.42 -2.38
N LEU A 42 15.86 -1.57 -3.07
CA LEU A 42 16.67 -2.80 -3.02
C LEU A 42 17.52 -2.87 -1.72
N MET A 43 17.80 -1.73 -1.08
CA MET A 43 18.64 -1.64 0.12
C MET A 43 18.05 -2.23 1.41
N PRO A 44 16.75 -2.12 1.71
CA PRO A 44 16.13 -2.65 2.94
C PRO A 44 16.45 -4.11 3.25
N VAL A 45 16.66 -4.96 2.23
CA VAL A 45 17.09 -6.34 2.44
C VAL A 45 18.43 -6.37 3.20
N PHE A 46 19.41 -5.57 2.77
CA PHE A 46 20.71 -5.50 3.45
C PHE A 46 20.62 -4.78 4.79
N LEU A 47 19.79 -3.74 4.90
CA LEU A 47 19.71 -2.91 6.10
C LEU A 47 18.87 -3.49 7.24
N PHE A 48 17.87 -4.32 6.93
CA PHE A 48 16.95 -4.86 7.94
C PHE A 48 16.95 -6.39 8.01
N LEU A 49 16.97 -7.10 6.86
CA LEU A 49 16.95 -8.57 6.87
C LEU A 49 18.25 -9.14 7.46
N ILE A 50 19.41 -8.65 7.01
CA ILE A 50 20.71 -9.14 7.50
C ILE A 50 20.85 -8.94 9.02
N PRO A 51 20.62 -7.73 9.57
CA PRO A 51 20.61 -7.57 11.03
C PRO A 51 19.57 -8.45 11.74
N GLY A 52 18.38 -8.65 11.16
CA GLY A 52 17.37 -9.56 11.72
C GLY A 52 17.87 -11.00 11.82
N VAL A 53 18.54 -11.51 10.79
CA VAL A 53 19.15 -12.85 10.80
C VAL A 53 20.27 -12.94 11.83
N ILE A 54 21.12 -11.92 11.94
CA ILE A 54 22.17 -11.86 12.97
C ILE A 54 21.55 -11.89 14.38
N ALA A 55 20.51 -11.09 14.62
CA ALA A 55 19.79 -11.07 15.90
C ALA A 55 19.19 -12.45 16.25
N LEU A 56 18.65 -13.16 15.26
CA LEU A 56 18.12 -14.51 15.45
C LEU A 56 19.22 -15.51 15.84
N VAL A 57 20.37 -15.49 15.16
CA VAL A 57 21.50 -16.36 15.48
C VAL A 57 22.05 -16.07 16.87
N LEU A 58 22.15 -14.79 17.27
CA LEU A 58 22.59 -14.40 18.61
C LEU A 58 21.61 -14.87 19.69
N LYS A 59 20.30 -14.83 19.43
CA LYS A 59 19.29 -15.40 20.33
C LYS A 59 19.42 -16.90 20.47
N GLN A 60 19.60 -17.63 19.38
CA GLN A 60 19.82 -19.09 19.42
C GLN A 60 21.08 -19.48 20.20
N ARG A 61 22.07 -18.58 20.28
CA ARG A 61 23.30 -18.76 21.07
C ARG A 61 23.16 -18.30 22.53
N GLY A 62 21.99 -17.81 22.96
CA GLY A 62 21.77 -17.27 24.30
C GLY A 62 22.50 -15.95 24.58
N GLN A 63 22.92 -15.22 23.53
CA GLN A 63 23.65 -13.96 23.64
C GLN A 63 22.75 -12.73 23.51
N LEU A 64 21.50 -12.92 23.09
CA LEU A 64 20.52 -11.86 22.89
C LEU A 64 19.13 -12.39 23.23
N GLU A 65 18.41 -11.70 24.10
CA GLU A 65 17.05 -12.08 24.47
C GLU A 65 16.03 -11.08 23.90
N TRP A 66 14.90 -11.60 23.44
CA TRP A 66 13.74 -10.85 23.01
C TRP A 66 12.53 -11.78 22.96
N ASP A 67 11.35 -11.27 23.33
CA ASP A 67 10.13 -12.10 23.37
C ASP A 67 9.42 -12.10 22.01
N ASP A 68 9.41 -10.94 21.35
CA ASP A 68 8.68 -10.72 20.10
C ASP A 68 9.65 -10.54 18.91
N PRO A 69 9.41 -11.18 17.74
CA PRO A 69 10.25 -11.00 16.55
C PRO A 69 10.42 -9.53 16.14
N ASP A 70 9.43 -8.68 16.40
CA ASP A 70 9.49 -7.26 16.04
C ASP A 70 10.49 -6.47 16.92
N GLN A 71 10.92 -7.04 18.06
CA GLN A 71 11.95 -6.48 18.94
C GLN A 71 13.38 -6.87 18.54
N ALA A 72 13.56 -7.82 17.60
CA ALA A 72 14.88 -8.34 17.26
C ALA A 72 15.87 -7.25 16.82
N PHE A 73 15.43 -6.31 15.97
CA PHE A 73 16.28 -5.22 15.49
C PHE A 73 16.63 -4.20 16.59
N PRO A 74 15.65 -3.64 17.35
CA PRO A 74 15.95 -2.79 18.51
C PRO A 74 16.90 -3.45 19.52
N SER A 75 16.64 -4.72 19.90
CA SER A 75 17.46 -5.44 20.88
C SER A 75 18.90 -5.64 20.38
N LEU A 76 19.08 -5.94 19.10
CA LEU A 76 20.41 -6.04 18.50
C LEU A 76 21.17 -4.70 18.54
N MET A 77 20.51 -3.60 18.17
CA MET A 77 21.14 -2.29 18.18
C MET A 77 21.52 -1.84 19.60
N MET A 78 20.67 -2.13 20.59
CA MET A 78 20.95 -1.80 21.98
C MET A 78 22.08 -2.64 22.59
N SER A 79 22.27 -3.88 22.14
CA SER A 79 23.34 -4.76 22.64
C SER A 79 24.72 -4.44 22.03
N ILE A 80 24.79 -4.14 20.73
CA ILE A 80 26.05 -4.00 20.00
C ILE A 80 26.62 -2.57 20.06
N LEU A 81 25.78 -1.54 19.99
CA LEU A 81 26.27 -0.16 19.86
C LEU A 81 26.89 0.34 21.17
N PRO A 82 27.88 1.25 21.14
CA PRO A 82 28.40 1.90 22.34
C PRO A 82 27.45 2.98 22.87
N ALA A 83 27.69 3.42 24.11
CA ALA A 83 27.00 4.57 24.69
C ALA A 83 27.14 5.81 23.78
N GLY A 84 26.11 6.66 23.74
CA GLY A 84 26.01 7.76 22.77
C GLY A 84 25.40 7.32 21.44
N LEU A 85 26.00 6.34 20.74
CA LEU A 85 25.43 5.82 19.48
C LEU A 85 24.09 5.11 19.70
N ARG A 86 23.91 4.39 20.81
CA ARG A 86 22.58 3.85 21.21
C ARG A 86 21.51 4.94 21.27
N GLY A 87 21.84 6.06 21.91
CA GLY A 87 20.94 7.20 22.05
C GLY A 87 20.62 7.84 20.71
N LEU A 88 21.62 7.99 19.83
CA LEU A 88 21.45 8.52 18.48
C LEU A 88 20.51 7.64 17.63
N VAL A 89 20.70 6.32 17.66
CA VAL A 89 19.84 5.37 16.92
C VAL A 89 18.42 5.36 17.49
N ALA A 90 18.27 5.33 18.81
CA ALA A 90 16.95 5.41 19.45
C ALA A 90 16.21 6.70 19.09
N ALA A 91 16.90 7.85 19.14
CA ALA A 91 16.34 9.14 18.73
C ALA A 91 15.97 9.15 17.24
N GLY A 92 16.81 8.59 16.36
CA GLY A 92 16.54 8.48 14.93
C GLY A 92 15.32 7.61 14.62
N LEU A 93 15.16 6.47 15.30
CA LEU A 93 13.98 5.60 15.17
C LEU A 93 12.70 6.32 15.60
N MET A 94 12.74 7.04 16.73
CA MET A 94 11.61 7.83 17.20
C MET A 94 11.26 8.98 16.24
N ALA A 95 12.27 9.68 15.72
CA ALA A 95 12.07 10.74 14.74
C ALA A 95 11.47 10.20 13.42
N ALA A 96 11.92 9.05 12.95
CA ALA A 96 11.39 8.39 11.75
C ALA A 96 9.92 7.93 11.94
N LEU A 97 9.60 7.38 13.12
CA LEU A 97 8.22 7.04 13.51
C LEU A 97 7.32 8.28 13.52
N MET A 98 7.75 9.36 14.19
CA MET A 98 6.98 10.61 14.28
C MET A 98 6.77 11.24 12.90
N SER A 99 7.78 11.23 12.05
CA SER A 99 7.68 11.73 10.67
C SER A 99 6.67 10.92 9.85
N SER A 100 6.69 9.59 9.98
CA SER A 100 5.76 8.70 9.26
C SER A 100 4.32 8.89 9.74
N LEU A 101 4.09 8.96 11.05
CA LEU A 101 2.78 9.21 11.64
C LEU A 101 2.22 10.57 11.21
N ALA A 102 3.03 11.63 11.27
CA ALA A 102 2.64 12.96 10.81
C ALA A 102 2.22 12.96 9.32
N SER A 103 2.96 12.25 8.47
CA SER A 103 2.64 12.12 7.04
C SER A 103 1.31 11.40 6.81
N VAL A 104 1.05 10.31 7.53
CA VAL A 104 -0.22 9.55 7.44
C VAL A 104 -1.39 10.39 7.93
N PHE A 105 -1.27 11.01 9.10
CA PHE A 105 -2.31 11.85 9.68
C PHE A 105 -2.66 13.05 8.80
N ASN A 106 -1.64 13.72 8.24
CA ASN A 106 -1.87 14.82 7.29
C ASN A 106 -2.61 14.34 6.02
N SER A 107 -2.27 13.15 5.53
CA SER A 107 -2.92 12.57 4.34
C SER A 107 -4.38 12.22 4.62
N CYS A 108 -4.68 11.59 5.77
CA CYS A 108 -6.07 11.32 6.20
C CYS A 108 -6.88 12.62 6.38
N SER A 109 -6.29 13.64 7.01
CA SER A 109 -6.90 14.97 7.16
C SER A 109 -7.23 15.59 5.81
N THR A 110 -6.29 15.54 4.85
CA THR A 110 -6.49 16.11 3.52
C THR A 110 -7.55 15.35 2.75
N LEU A 111 -7.52 14.02 2.78
CA LEU A 111 -8.52 13.17 2.13
C LEU A 111 -9.93 13.47 2.68
N PHE A 112 -10.09 13.56 3.99
CA PHE A 112 -11.39 13.89 4.56
C PHE A 112 -11.84 15.34 4.25
N THR A 113 -10.94 16.31 4.39
CA THR A 113 -11.30 17.72 4.20
C THR A 113 -11.56 18.08 2.74
N VAL A 114 -10.68 17.66 1.83
CA VAL A 114 -10.76 18.01 0.40
C VAL A 114 -11.70 17.07 -0.36
N ASP A 115 -11.58 15.76 -0.16
CA ASP A 115 -12.30 14.80 -0.99
C ASP A 115 -13.72 14.52 -0.51
N ILE A 116 -14.02 14.76 0.77
CA ILE A 116 -15.35 14.56 1.36
C ILE A 116 -15.96 15.90 1.76
N TYR A 117 -15.39 16.61 2.74
CA TYR A 117 -16.02 17.78 3.34
C TYR A 117 -16.22 18.93 2.34
N LYS A 118 -15.19 19.28 1.57
CA LYS A 118 -15.25 20.38 0.58
C LYS A 118 -16.20 20.06 -0.58
N LYS A 119 -16.36 18.79 -0.96
CA LYS A 119 -17.36 18.40 -1.98
C LYS A 119 -18.80 18.52 -1.46
N ILE A 120 -19.02 18.25 -0.17
CA ILE A 120 -20.34 18.40 0.47
C ILE A 120 -20.64 19.88 0.78
N ARG A 121 -19.62 20.66 1.14
CA ARG A 121 -19.73 22.11 1.44
C ARG A 121 -18.68 22.92 0.66
N PRO A 122 -18.95 23.26 -0.61
CA PRO A 122 -18.00 23.95 -1.49
C PRO A 122 -17.55 25.32 -0.98
N GLU A 123 -18.47 26.06 -0.35
CA GLU A 123 -18.25 27.43 0.16
C GLU A 123 -17.49 27.50 1.51
N SER A 124 -16.83 26.40 1.91
CA SER A 124 -16.12 26.34 3.19
C SER A 124 -14.83 27.16 3.16
N THR A 125 -14.67 28.10 4.11
CA THR A 125 -13.44 28.88 4.27
C THR A 125 -12.25 28.00 4.66
N GLU A 126 -11.03 28.43 4.31
CA GLU A 126 -9.79 27.69 4.64
C GLU A 126 -9.64 27.44 6.15
N LYS A 127 -10.01 28.44 6.99
CA LYS A 127 -9.98 28.32 8.45
C LYS A 127 -10.89 27.19 8.95
N THR A 128 -12.05 27.00 8.30
CA THR A 128 -12.97 25.91 8.61
C THR A 128 -12.39 24.57 8.18
N LEU A 129 -11.81 24.50 6.98
CA LEU A 129 -11.15 23.27 6.48
C LEU A 129 -10.03 22.81 7.40
N VAL A 130 -9.18 23.73 7.90
CA VAL A 130 -8.12 23.39 8.87
C VAL A 130 -8.69 22.84 10.18
N ARG A 131 -9.77 23.44 10.71
CA ARG A 131 -10.43 22.94 11.93
C ARG A 131 -11.01 21.55 11.73
N VAL A 132 -11.70 21.32 10.63
CA VAL A 132 -12.27 20.02 10.27
C VAL A 132 -11.16 18.98 10.11
N GLY A 133 -10.05 19.33 9.48
CA GLY A 133 -8.89 18.44 9.32
C GLY A 133 -8.28 18.01 10.65
N ARG A 134 -8.14 18.94 11.61
CA ARG A 134 -7.69 18.61 12.97
C ARG A 134 -8.65 17.65 13.68
N ILE A 135 -9.96 17.89 13.58
CA ILE A 135 -10.97 17.00 14.17
C ILE A 135 -10.91 15.61 13.54
N ALA A 136 -10.85 15.54 12.20
CA ALA A 136 -10.72 14.28 11.47
C ALA A 136 -9.48 13.50 11.91
N THR A 137 -8.34 14.18 12.07
CA THR A 137 -7.11 13.57 12.58
C THR A 137 -7.30 12.99 13.98
N THR A 138 -7.89 13.75 14.91
CA THR A 138 -8.16 13.26 16.27
C THR A 138 -9.03 12.01 16.26
N VAL A 139 -10.09 12.00 15.46
CA VAL A 139 -10.98 10.83 15.33
C VAL A 139 -10.23 9.62 14.78
N VAL A 140 -9.44 9.80 13.72
CA VAL A 140 -8.64 8.71 13.13
C VAL A 140 -7.65 8.14 14.15
N VAL A 141 -6.99 8.99 14.95
CA VAL A 141 -6.07 8.55 16.01
C VAL A 141 -6.80 7.71 17.06
N LEU A 142 -7.96 8.17 17.54
CA LEU A 142 -8.75 7.44 18.53
C LEU A 142 -9.22 6.08 18.00
N LEU A 143 -9.69 6.02 16.75
CA LEU A 143 -10.07 4.77 16.10
C LEU A 143 -8.86 3.84 15.91
N GLY A 144 -7.69 4.38 15.56
CA GLY A 144 -6.45 3.61 15.44
C GLY A 144 -6.03 2.98 16.77
N ILE A 145 -6.14 3.71 17.88
CA ILE A 145 -5.87 3.19 19.23
C ILE A 145 -6.89 2.09 19.58
N ALA A 146 -8.17 2.30 19.29
CA ALA A 146 -9.21 1.31 19.52
C ALA A 146 -9.00 0.02 18.69
N TRP A 147 -8.24 0.09 17.60
CA TRP A 147 -7.94 -1.05 16.74
C TRP A 147 -6.77 -1.92 17.22
N VAL A 148 -5.95 -1.44 18.17
CA VAL A 148 -4.76 -2.16 18.68
C VAL A 148 -5.07 -3.60 19.14
N PRO A 149 -6.16 -3.89 19.87
CA PRO A 149 -6.47 -5.27 20.29
C PRO A 149 -6.71 -6.22 19.11
N ILE A 150 -7.24 -5.71 18.00
CA ILE A 150 -7.47 -6.52 16.78
C ILE A 150 -6.14 -6.87 16.13
N ILE A 151 -5.20 -5.92 16.10
CA ILE A 151 -3.83 -6.18 15.61
C ILE A 151 -3.18 -7.28 16.46
N ALA A 152 -3.26 -7.17 17.79
CA ALA A 152 -2.68 -8.17 18.69
C ALA A 152 -3.24 -9.59 18.45
N LYS A 153 -4.53 -9.71 18.15
CA LYS A 153 -5.17 -11.00 17.85
C LYS A 153 -4.77 -11.57 16.48
N LEU A 154 -4.65 -10.71 15.46
CA LEU A 154 -4.44 -11.12 14.06
C LEU A 154 -2.97 -11.19 13.65
N ALA A 155 -2.04 -10.59 14.41
CA ALA A 155 -0.64 -10.52 14.02
C ALA A 155 0.10 -11.86 14.06
N GLY A 156 -0.41 -12.85 14.81
CA GLY A 156 0.08 -14.23 14.73
C GLY A 156 1.59 -14.38 14.88
N GLY A 157 2.23 -13.49 15.65
CA GLY A 157 3.67 -13.50 15.93
C GLY A 157 4.53 -12.48 15.16
N SER A 158 4.01 -11.70 14.20
CA SER A 158 4.73 -10.51 13.69
C SER A 158 3.80 -9.51 13.02
N LEU A 159 4.01 -8.22 13.32
CA LEU A 159 3.28 -7.12 12.70
C LEU A 159 3.42 -7.09 11.17
N TYR A 160 4.54 -7.57 10.62
CA TYR A 160 4.72 -7.61 9.17
C TYR A 160 3.68 -8.52 8.49
N ASN A 161 3.44 -9.71 9.05
CA ASN A 161 2.45 -10.64 8.51
C ASN A 161 1.04 -10.04 8.58
N TYR A 162 0.70 -9.38 9.69
CA TYR A 162 -0.56 -8.65 9.82
C TYR A 162 -0.76 -7.62 8.71
N LEU A 163 0.24 -6.76 8.50
CA LEU A 163 0.19 -5.70 7.50
C LEU A 163 0.02 -6.28 6.09
N GLN A 164 0.80 -7.31 5.75
CA GLN A 164 0.68 -7.98 4.44
C GLN A 164 -0.70 -8.62 4.23
N ASN A 165 -1.28 -9.15 5.30
CA ASN A 165 -2.59 -9.78 5.27
C ASN A 165 -3.70 -8.75 5.00
N VAL A 166 -3.74 -7.66 5.77
CA VAL A 166 -4.71 -6.57 5.57
C VAL A 166 -4.55 -5.93 4.19
N GLN A 167 -3.32 -5.67 3.73
CA GLN A 167 -3.08 -5.13 2.40
C GLN A 167 -3.60 -6.05 1.30
N SER A 168 -3.49 -7.37 1.49
CA SER A 168 -3.96 -8.37 0.54
C SER A 168 -5.49 -8.40 0.38
N TYR A 169 -6.22 -7.82 1.33
CA TYR A 169 -7.67 -7.66 1.31
C TYR A 169 -8.11 -6.31 0.71
N ILE A 170 -7.33 -5.25 0.92
CA ILE A 170 -7.71 -3.90 0.48
C ILE A 170 -7.19 -3.59 -0.93
N ALA A 171 -6.00 -4.09 -1.28
CA ALA A 171 -5.35 -3.76 -2.54
C ALA A 171 -6.09 -4.28 -3.80
N PRO A 172 -6.65 -5.51 -3.84
CA PRO A 172 -7.16 -6.07 -5.09
C PRO A 172 -8.31 -5.28 -5.76
N PRO A 173 -9.38 -4.85 -5.05
CA PRO A 173 -10.46 -4.08 -5.67
C PRO A 173 -9.98 -2.76 -6.25
N ILE A 174 -9.14 -2.03 -5.51
CA ILE A 174 -8.60 -0.73 -5.94
C ILE A 174 -7.68 -0.91 -7.15
N THR A 175 -6.77 -1.90 -7.09
CA THR A 175 -5.85 -2.20 -8.20
C THR A 175 -6.61 -2.57 -9.46
N ALA A 176 -7.65 -3.41 -9.36
CA ALA A 176 -8.43 -3.85 -10.51
C ALA A 176 -9.11 -2.67 -11.21
N VAL A 177 -9.81 -1.83 -10.44
CA VAL A 177 -10.49 -0.65 -10.98
C VAL A 177 -9.50 0.35 -11.58
N PHE A 178 -8.37 0.60 -10.90
CA PHE A 178 -7.37 1.56 -11.35
C PHE A 178 -6.67 1.11 -12.63
N LEU A 179 -6.19 -0.14 -12.68
CA LEU A 179 -5.55 -0.68 -13.88
C LEU A 179 -6.53 -0.74 -15.06
N LEU A 180 -7.71 -1.32 -14.86
CA LEU A 180 -8.69 -1.43 -15.95
C LEU A 180 -9.16 -0.06 -16.42
N GLY A 181 -9.29 0.92 -15.52
CA GLY A 181 -9.62 2.30 -15.87
C GLY A 181 -8.56 2.98 -16.74
N ILE A 182 -7.27 2.72 -16.51
CA ILE A 182 -6.19 3.27 -17.34
C ILE A 182 -6.12 2.58 -18.71
N PHE A 183 -6.31 1.26 -18.76
CA PHE A 183 -6.12 0.47 -19.98
C PHE A 183 -7.37 0.39 -20.86
N SER A 184 -8.57 0.62 -20.34
CA SER A 184 -9.82 0.46 -21.08
C SER A 184 -10.77 1.64 -20.93
N SER A 185 -11.11 2.26 -22.06
CA SER A 185 -12.11 3.33 -22.13
C SER A 185 -13.54 2.85 -21.92
N ARG A 186 -13.78 1.53 -21.80
CA ARG A 186 -15.11 0.96 -21.59
C ARG A 186 -15.51 0.91 -20.12
N ILE A 187 -14.54 0.96 -19.19
CA ILE A 187 -14.78 0.89 -17.76
C ILE A 187 -15.49 2.16 -17.29
N ASN A 188 -16.57 2.00 -16.52
CA ASN A 188 -17.41 3.11 -16.06
C ASN A 188 -17.52 3.17 -14.54
N ALA A 189 -18.11 4.26 -14.04
CA ALA A 189 -18.25 4.51 -12.61
C ALA A 189 -19.09 3.42 -11.91
N ASN A 190 -20.10 2.85 -12.55
CA ASN A 190 -20.92 1.80 -11.96
C ASN A 190 -20.12 0.52 -11.74
N GLY A 191 -19.33 0.08 -12.73
CA GLY A 191 -18.45 -1.07 -12.58
C GLY A 191 -17.37 -0.87 -11.52
N ALA A 192 -16.80 0.34 -11.45
CA ALA A 192 -15.86 0.72 -10.41
C ALA A 192 -16.50 0.67 -9.00
N LEU A 193 -17.64 1.34 -8.80
CA LEU A 193 -18.32 1.42 -7.50
C LEU A 193 -18.77 0.05 -7.01
N VAL A 194 -19.42 -0.74 -7.88
CA VAL A 194 -19.87 -2.10 -7.51
C VAL A 194 -18.67 -2.96 -7.11
N THR A 195 -17.56 -2.89 -7.83
CA THR A 195 -16.34 -3.65 -7.48
C THR A 195 -15.74 -3.20 -6.17
N LEU A 196 -15.67 -1.89 -5.91
CA LEU A 196 -15.13 -1.36 -4.65
C LEU A 196 -16.00 -1.74 -3.45
N PHE A 197 -17.32 -1.60 -3.55
CA PHE A 197 -18.23 -1.94 -2.45
C PHE A 197 -18.35 -3.45 -2.24
N SER A 198 -18.50 -4.25 -3.30
CA SER A 198 -18.50 -5.71 -3.18
C SER A 198 -17.17 -6.24 -2.67
N GLY A 199 -16.06 -5.66 -3.13
CA GLY A 199 -14.73 -5.95 -2.64
C GLY A 199 -14.57 -5.64 -1.15
N LEU A 200 -15.01 -4.46 -0.71
CA LEU A 200 -15.00 -4.09 0.71
C LEU A 200 -15.84 -5.07 1.55
N ALA A 201 -17.00 -5.49 1.07
CA ALA A 201 -17.85 -6.46 1.76
C ALA A 201 -17.14 -7.83 1.88
N ILE A 202 -16.53 -8.33 0.80
CA ILE A 202 -15.78 -9.59 0.81
C ILE A 202 -14.57 -9.51 1.76
N ALA A 203 -13.84 -8.40 1.74
CA ALA A 203 -12.72 -8.16 2.65
C ALA A 203 -13.17 -8.10 4.12
N ALA A 204 -14.28 -7.43 4.41
CA ALA A 204 -14.85 -7.37 5.75
C ALA A 204 -15.29 -8.76 6.24
N VAL A 205 -15.98 -9.53 5.40
CA VAL A 205 -16.37 -10.91 5.71
C VAL A 205 -15.12 -11.77 5.98
N ARG A 206 -14.09 -11.67 5.13
CA ARG A 206 -12.83 -12.41 5.33
C ARG A 206 -12.16 -12.08 6.66
N LEU A 207 -12.11 -10.80 7.04
CA LEU A 207 -11.53 -10.35 8.29
C LEU A 207 -12.32 -10.85 9.50
N VAL A 208 -13.66 -10.78 9.45
CA VAL A 208 -14.52 -11.33 10.52
C VAL A 208 -14.30 -12.84 10.66
N LEU A 209 -14.30 -13.58 9.55
CA LEU A 209 -14.03 -15.02 9.57
C LEU A 209 -12.66 -15.36 10.15
N GLU A 210 -11.64 -14.55 9.89
CA GLU A 210 -10.30 -14.72 10.45
C GLU A 210 -10.26 -14.46 11.96
N VAL A 211 -10.91 -13.37 12.42
CA VAL A 211 -11.01 -13.03 13.84
C VAL A 211 -11.74 -14.12 14.64
N PHE A 212 -12.73 -14.79 14.04
CA PHE A 212 -13.53 -15.85 14.68
C PHE A 212 -13.14 -17.26 14.25
N LYS A 213 -11.96 -17.43 13.63
CA LYS A 213 -11.54 -18.71 13.05
C LYS A 213 -11.60 -19.88 14.04
N GLU A 214 -11.19 -19.67 15.29
CA GLU A 214 -11.20 -20.70 16.34
C GLU A 214 -12.60 -21.17 16.75
N SER A 215 -13.62 -20.36 16.48
CA SER A 215 -15.03 -20.69 16.75
C SER A 215 -15.71 -21.38 15.56
N LEU A 216 -15.05 -21.50 14.42
CA LEU A 216 -15.59 -22.16 13.22
C LEU A 216 -15.29 -23.66 13.25
N ALA A 217 -16.26 -24.47 12.83
CA ALA A 217 -16.08 -25.91 12.71
C ALA A 217 -14.92 -26.24 11.74
N PRO A 218 -13.89 -27.00 12.18
CA PRO A 218 -12.77 -27.38 11.33
C PRO A 218 -13.24 -28.08 10.05
N GLY A 219 -12.70 -27.66 8.89
CA GLY A 219 -13.06 -28.22 7.59
C GLY A 219 -14.36 -27.68 6.96
N SER A 220 -15.11 -26.83 7.65
CA SER A 220 -16.25 -26.12 7.04
C SER A 220 -15.79 -25.16 5.94
N LEU A 221 -16.68 -24.81 5.00
CA LEU A 221 -16.36 -23.86 3.92
C LEU A 221 -15.90 -22.51 4.48
N LEU A 222 -16.54 -22.03 5.56
CA LEU A 222 -16.16 -20.79 6.24
C LEU A 222 -14.78 -20.90 6.89
N PHE A 223 -14.46 -22.03 7.52
CA PHE A 223 -13.13 -22.29 8.09
C PHE A 223 -12.06 -22.30 7.00
N ASN A 224 -12.31 -22.94 5.86
CA ASN A 224 -11.34 -23.00 4.75
C ASN A 224 -11.08 -21.60 4.15
N ILE A 225 -12.12 -20.77 4.04
CA ILE A 225 -11.95 -19.37 3.66
C ILE A 225 -11.15 -18.62 4.73
N ALA A 226 -11.44 -18.86 6.01
CA ALA A 226 -10.77 -18.23 7.15
C ALA A 226 -9.28 -18.62 7.28
N ASP A 227 -8.93 -19.85 6.92
CA ASP A 227 -7.59 -20.43 7.01
C ASP A 227 -6.75 -20.21 5.74
N MET A 228 -7.39 -19.86 4.62
CA MET A 228 -6.68 -19.70 3.35
C MET A 228 -5.60 -18.62 3.44
N ASN A 229 -4.38 -18.99 3.04
CA ASN A 229 -3.24 -18.08 2.95
C ASN A 229 -3.59 -16.81 2.16
N PHE A 230 -3.21 -15.66 2.72
CA PHE A 230 -3.54 -14.33 2.20
C PHE A 230 -3.06 -14.09 0.77
N LEU A 231 -1.93 -14.68 0.36
CA LEU A 231 -1.42 -14.55 -1.01
C LEU A 231 -2.37 -15.25 -1.99
N LYS A 232 -2.82 -16.47 -1.67
CA LYS A 232 -3.76 -17.21 -2.50
C LYS A 232 -5.10 -16.49 -2.58
N PHE A 233 -5.62 -16.05 -1.43
CA PHE A 233 -6.84 -15.25 -1.35
C PHE A 233 -6.75 -14.02 -2.27
N SER A 234 -5.69 -13.23 -2.14
CA SER A 234 -5.50 -11.99 -2.91
C SER A 234 -5.50 -12.21 -4.42
N SER A 235 -4.90 -13.31 -4.90
CA SER A 235 -4.87 -13.64 -6.33
C SER A 235 -6.27 -13.96 -6.87
N PHE A 236 -7.02 -14.85 -6.20
CA PHE A 236 -8.39 -15.16 -6.63
C PHE A 236 -9.33 -13.97 -6.48
N PHE A 237 -9.16 -13.20 -5.40
CA PHE A 237 -9.96 -12.03 -5.14
C PHE A 237 -9.73 -10.92 -6.17
N PHE A 238 -8.48 -10.72 -6.62
CA PHE A 238 -8.17 -9.82 -7.73
C PHE A 238 -8.86 -10.24 -9.03
N LEU A 239 -8.83 -11.54 -9.37
CA LEU A 239 -9.53 -12.05 -10.55
C LEU A 239 -11.04 -11.81 -10.48
N TYR A 240 -11.64 -12.01 -9.30
CA TYR A 240 -13.03 -11.65 -9.05
C TYR A 240 -13.27 -10.15 -9.29
N CYS A 241 -12.43 -9.27 -8.73
CA CYS A 241 -12.59 -7.82 -8.91
C CYS A 241 -12.46 -7.39 -10.38
N VAL A 242 -11.52 -7.99 -11.13
CA VAL A 242 -11.38 -7.77 -12.58
C VAL A 242 -12.64 -8.20 -13.32
N ALA A 243 -13.16 -9.40 -13.05
CA ALA A 243 -14.37 -9.90 -13.66
C ALA A 243 -15.58 -9.02 -13.32
N ALA A 244 -15.77 -8.66 -12.04
CA ALA A 244 -16.84 -7.77 -11.59
C ALA A 244 -16.78 -6.41 -12.27
N THR A 245 -15.59 -5.80 -12.35
CA THR A 245 -15.39 -4.49 -12.99
C THR A 245 -15.77 -4.55 -14.46
N ILE A 246 -15.31 -5.58 -15.18
CA ILE A 246 -15.58 -5.75 -16.62
C ILE A 246 -17.06 -6.03 -16.86
N LEU A 247 -17.63 -7.04 -16.19
CA LEU A 247 -19.02 -7.46 -16.42
C LEU A 247 -19.98 -6.31 -16.11
N VAL A 248 -19.88 -5.69 -14.93
CA VAL A 248 -20.78 -4.60 -14.55
C VAL A 248 -20.59 -3.40 -15.47
N SER A 249 -19.35 -3.07 -15.88
CA SER A 249 -19.13 -2.02 -16.86
C SER A 249 -19.81 -2.34 -18.18
N LEU A 250 -19.69 -3.56 -18.70
CA LEU A 250 -20.29 -3.98 -19.97
C LEU A 250 -21.83 -3.94 -19.97
N PHE A 251 -22.46 -4.31 -18.85
CA PHE A 251 -23.92 -4.29 -18.70
C PHE A 251 -24.51 -2.91 -18.35
N THR A 252 -23.67 -1.91 -18.09
CA THR A 252 -24.11 -0.54 -17.77
C THR A 252 -23.66 0.46 -18.84
N ALA A 253 -24.23 1.67 -18.80
CA ALA A 253 -24.00 2.71 -19.81
C ALA A 253 -22.50 3.03 -19.98
N ALA A 254 -22.07 3.17 -21.24
CA ALA A 254 -20.69 3.53 -21.55
C ALA A 254 -20.34 4.95 -21.05
N PRO A 255 -19.09 5.22 -20.64
CA PRO A 255 -18.70 6.55 -20.20
C PRO A 255 -18.73 7.56 -21.36
N VAL A 256 -19.03 8.81 -21.03
CA VAL A 256 -18.97 9.92 -22.00
C VAL A 256 -17.52 10.16 -22.41
N LYS A 257 -17.22 10.07 -23.72
CA LYS A 257 -15.85 10.18 -24.26
C LYS A 257 -15.11 11.46 -23.81
N ALA A 258 -15.82 12.59 -23.70
CA ALA A 258 -15.24 13.85 -23.23
C ALA A 258 -14.65 13.75 -21.81
N LYS A 259 -15.27 12.95 -20.92
CA LYS A 259 -14.76 12.71 -19.56
C LYS A 259 -13.55 11.78 -19.52
N LEU A 260 -13.22 11.10 -20.62
CA LEU A 260 -12.10 10.15 -20.70
C LEU A 260 -10.85 10.77 -21.34
N ALA A 261 -10.93 11.97 -21.90
CA ALA A 261 -9.82 12.61 -22.60
C ALA A 261 -8.57 12.69 -21.71
N GLY A 262 -7.44 12.14 -22.18
CA GLY A 262 -6.18 12.13 -21.44
C GLY A 262 -6.09 11.18 -20.23
N LEU A 263 -7.16 10.45 -19.89
CA LEU A 263 -7.19 9.59 -18.69
C LEU A 263 -6.85 8.11 -18.95
N THR A 264 -6.99 7.64 -20.19
CA THR A 264 -6.76 6.22 -20.56
C THR A 264 -5.72 6.15 -21.67
N PHE A 265 -4.97 5.06 -21.80
CA PHE A 265 -3.98 4.92 -22.88
C PHE A 265 -4.57 5.13 -24.29
N GLY A 266 -5.84 4.79 -24.48
CA GLY A 266 -6.57 4.98 -25.74
C GLY A 266 -7.03 6.42 -26.01
N THR A 267 -7.03 7.29 -25.00
CA THR A 267 -7.52 8.68 -25.07
C THR A 267 -6.44 9.74 -24.88
N ILE A 268 -5.18 9.32 -24.74
CA ILE A 268 -4.01 10.21 -24.70
C ILE A 268 -3.81 10.86 -26.08
N SER A 269 -3.64 12.18 -26.11
CA SER A 269 -3.41 12.94 -27.33
C SER A 269 -2.03 12.65 -27.96
N ALA A 270 -1.83 13.04 -29.22
CA ALA A 270 -0.52 12.92 -29.87
C ALA A 270 0.53 13.80 -29.18
N GLU A 271 0.13 14.97 -28.70
CA GLU A 271 0.99 15.91 -27.98
C GLU A 271 1.44 15.33 -26.63
N ASP A 272 0.52 14.75 -25.85
CA ASP A 272 0.84 14.09 -24.59
C ASP A 272 1.82 12.91 -24.80
N LYS A 273 1.63 12.13 -25.87
CA LYS A 273 2.56 11.04 -26.24
C LYS A 273 3.95 11.58 -26.58
N ALA A 274 4.02 12.69 -27.31
CA ALA A 274 5.28 13.33 -27.67
C ALA A 274 5.99 13.89 -26.42
N GLY A 275 5.26 14.60 -25.55
CA GLY A 275 5.77 15.11 -24.28
C GLY A 275 6.27 14.00 -23.36
N ASN A 276 5.52 12.88 -23.27
CA ASN A 276 5.97 11.71 -22.52
C ASN A 276 7.26 11.11 -23.09
N ARG A 277 7.38 10.95 -24.42
CA ARG A 277 8.61 10.46 -25.05
C ARG A 277 9.80 11.40 -24.83
N ALA A 278 9.58 12.70 -24.85
CA ALA A 278 10.62 13.70 -24.60
C ALA A 278 11.08 13.74 -23.12
N SER A 279 10.28 13.19 -22.21
CA SER A 279 10.53 13.27 -20.77
C SER A 279 11.47 12.19 -20.20
N TYR A 280 11.98 11.27 -21.01
CA TYR A 280 12.98 10.28 -20.60
C TYR A 280 14.14 10.17 -21.60
N THR A 281 15.26 9.67 -21.10
CA THR A 281 16.48 9.40 -21.85
C THR A 281 16.79 7.92 -21.85
N TRP A 282 17.73 7.48 -22.69
CA TRP A 282 18.17 6.08 -22.73
C TRP A 282 18.70 5.60 -21.38
N VAL A 283 19.33 6.48 -20.60
CA VAL A 283 19.81 6.18 -19.24
C VAL A 283 18.66 5.79 -18.33
N ASP A 284 17.53 6.50 -18.39
CA ASP A 284 16.36 6.22 -17.56
C ASP A 284 15.75 4.85 -17.92
N ILE A 285 15.78 4.48 -19.21
CA ILE A 285 15.33 3.16 -19.69
C ILE A 285 16.26 2.06 -19.18
N VAL A 286 17.57 2.20 -19.40
CA VAL A 286 18.56 1.19 -18.98
C VAL A 286 18.52 1.00 -17.47
N ALA A 287 18.45 2.08 -16.70
CA ALA A 287 18.30 2.04 -15.25
C ALA A 287 17.04 1.28 -14.84
N SER A 288 15.89 1.56 -15.46
CA SER A 288 14.63 0.88 -15.17
C SER A 288 14.70 -0.62 -15.51
N LEU A 289 15.23 -0.97 -16.69
CA LEU A 289 15.40 -2.35 -17.12
C LEU A 289 16.35 -3.13 -16.20
N PHE A 290 17.43 -2.49 -15.74
CA PHE A 290 18.37 -3.09 -14.82
C PHE A 290 17.71 -3.43 -13.48
N ILE A 291 16.92 -2.52 -12.90
CA ILE A 291 16.16 -2.79 -11.67
C ILE A 291 15.17 -3.94 -11.89
N VAL A 292 14.42 -3.91 -13.00
CA VAL A 292 13.47 -4.98 -13.33
C VAL A 292 14.17 -6.32 -13.46
N ALA A 293 15.34 -6.37 -14.10
CA ALA A 293 16.14 -7.58 -14.22
C ALA A 293 16.59 -8.11 -12.85
N ILE A 294 17.05 -7.24 -11.95
CA ILE A 294 17.39 -7.62 -10.57
C ILE A 294 16.18 -8.21 -9.84
N VAL A 295 15.03 -7.54 -9.92
CA VAL A 295 13.82 -7.99 -9.23
C VAL A 295 13.35 -9.34 -9.78
N ILE A 296 13.33 -9.51 -11.10
CA ILE A 296 12.97 -10.79 -11.74
C ILE A 296 13.96 -11.88 -11.32
N PHE A 297 15.27 -11.60 -11.34
CA PHE A 297 16.29 -12.55 -10.92
C PHE A 297 16.09 -13.00 -9.47
N ILE A 298 15.87 -12.06 -8.55
CA ILE A 298 15.58 -12.36 -7.14
C ILE A 298 14.30 -13.19 -7.02
N MET A 299 13.23 -12.82 -7.74
CA MET A 299 11.98 -13.55 -7.70
C MET A 299 12.11 -14.98 -8.24
N ILE A 300 12.90 -15.21 -9.30
CA ILE A 300 13.14 -16.56 -9.84
C ILE A 300 14.02 -17.37 -8.89
N TYR A 301 15.06 -16.77 -8.33
CA TYR A 301 16.00 -17.47 -7.45
C TYR A 301 15.38 -17.92 -6.12
N PHE A 302 14.44 -17.14 -5.58
CA PHE A 302 13.78 -17.41 -4.29
C PHE A 302 12.34 -17.95 -4.41
N SER A 303 11.83 -18.20 -5.62
CA SER A 303 10.54 -18.87 -5.85
C SER A 303 10.68 -20.38 -5.93
#